data_AF-A0A2E0KP46-F1
#
_entry.id   AF-A0A2E0KP46-F1
#
_cell.length_a   1.000
_cell.length_b   1.000
_cell.length_c   1.000
_cell.angle_alpha   90.00
_cell.angle_beta   90.00
_cell.angle_gamma   90.00
#
_symmetry.space_group_name_H-M   'P 1'
#
loop_
_entity.id
_entity.type
_entity.pdbx_description
1 polymer ?
#
loop_
_entity_poly.entity_id
_entity_poly.type
_entity_poly.pdbx_seq_one_letter_code
_entity_poly.pdbx_strand_id
1 'polypeptide(L)'
;MNLKSTSWTSPSNIALVKYWGKIDNQIPINPSISFTLKESLTKTKITFEESTDFEYEFFFNGVKKDDFRPKLNTFFERSKSFFPSLNFLKLKIESSNTFPHSSGIASSASAFSALTLCLL
;
A
#
# COMPACT_ATOMS: atom_id res chain seq x y z
N MET A 1 7.62 -22.30 -13.48
CA MET A 1 6.50 -21.94 -12.59
C MET A 1 5.89 -20.64 -13.11
N ASN A 2 4.59 -20.61 -13.37
CA ASN A 2 3.92 -19.39 -13.85
C ASN A 2 3.67 -18.47 -12.66
N LEU A 3 4.56 -17.50 -12.46
CA LEU A 3 4.37 -16.44 -11.46
C LEU A 3 3.12 -15.64 -11.83
N LYS A 4 2.15 -15.60 -10.91
CA LYS A 4 0.94 -14.79 -11.08
C LYS A 4 1.26 -13.35 -10.67
N SER A 5 0.59 -12.38 -11.28
CA SER A 5 0.77 -10.99 -10.89
C SER A 5 -0.50 -10.16 -11.05
N THR A 6 -0.59 -9.12 -10.23
CA THR A 6 -1.67 -8.13 -10.23
C THR A 6 -1.03 -6.75 -10.14
N SER A 7 -1.68 -5.74 -10.70
CA SER A 7 -1.13 -4.38 -10.78
C SER A 7 -2.25 -3.37 -10.71
N TRP A 8 -2.11 -2.44 -9.77
CA TRP A 8 -3.08 -1.37 -9.57
C TRP A 8 -2.39 -0.03 -9.44
N THR A 9 -3.11 1.00 -9.85
CA THR A 9 -2.70 2.39 -9.71
C THR A 9 -3.73 3.13 -8.87
N SER A 10 -3.28 3.90 -7.89
CA SER A 10 -4.16 4.70 -7.03
C SER A 10 -3.67 6.14 -6.90
N PRO A 11 -4.57 7.14 -6.96
CA PRO A 11 -4.20 8.55 -6.87
C PRO A 11 -3.94 9.00 -5.43
N SER A 12 -3.03 9.97 -5.29
CA SER A 12 -2.88 10.77 -4.08
C SER A 12 -4.04 11.75 -3.93
N ASN A 13 -4.17 12.36 -2.76
CA ASN A 13 -5.18 13.36 -2.48
C ASN A 13 -4.63 14.51 -1.61
N ILE A 14 -5.33 15.64 -1.62
CA ILE A 14 -5.06 16.79 -0.75
C ILE A 14 -6.27 17.02 0.14
N ALA A 15 -6.07 16.97 1.45
CA ALA A 15 -7.12 17.24 2.42
C ALA A 15 -7.56 18.71 2.42
N LEU A 16 -8.85 18.95 2.18
CA LEU A 16 -9.54 20.23 2.33
C LEU A 16 -10.00 20.42 3.78
N VAL A 17 -10.62 19.39 4.35
CA VAL A 17 -10.87 19.26 5.80
C VAL A 17 -9.87 18.22 6.33
N LYS A 18 -9.05 18.62 7.30
CA LYS A 18 -7.87 17.84 7.70
C LYS A 18 -8.26 16.62 8.54
N TYR A 19 -7.68 15.47 8.20
CA TYR A 19 -7.50 14.38 9.15
C TYR A 19 -6.39 14.78 10.13
N TRP A 20 -6.71 14.99 11.40
CA TRP A 20 -5.72 15.41 12.38
C TRP A 20 -6.04 14.88 13.79
N GLY A 21 -5.32 13.84 14.18
CA GLY A 21 -5.54 13.11 15.42
C GLY A 21 -6.17 11.74 15.16
N LYS A 22 -5.77 10.76 15.98
CA LYS A 22 -6.21 9.38 15.85
C LYS A 22 -6.27 8.70 17.21
N ILE A 23 -7.21 7.78 17.35
CA ILE A 23 -7.19 6.77 18.40
C ILE A 23 -6.53 5.49 17.86
N ASP A 24 -6.68 4.38 18.59
CA ASP A 24 -6.18 3.09 18.17
C ASP A 24 -6.64 2.69 16.77
N ASN A 25 -5.85 1.82 16.15
CA ASN A 25 -6.14 1.27 14.82
C ASN A 25 -6.18 2.29 13.66
N GLN A 26 -5.68 3.52 13.85
CA GLN A 26 -5.76 4.65 12.89
C GLN A 26 -7.17 5.23 12.72
N ILE A 27 -8.11 4.95 13.64
CA ILE A 27 -9.45 5.52 13.58
C ILE A 27 -9.37 7.05 13.80
N PRO A 28 -9.94 7.87 12.90
CA PRO A 28 -9.93 9.32 13.01
C PRO A 28 -10.75 9.82 14.21
N ILE A 29 -10.29 10.89 14.86
CA ILE A 29 -11.09 11.61 15.88
C ILE A 29 -12.04 12.65 15.27
N ASN A 30 -11.87 12.97 13.99
CA ASN A 30 -12.70 13.92 13.27
C ASN A 30 -12.84 13.50 11.80
N PRO A 31 -13.98 13.80 11.16
CA PRO A 31 -14.14 13.58 9.72
C PRO A 31 -13.19 14.47 8.92
N SER A 32 -12.83 13.99 7.72
CA SER A 32 -11.96 14.68 6.78
C SER A 32 -12.55 14.61 5.37
N ILE A 33 -12.21 15.59 4.54
CA ILE A 33 -12.61 15.66 3.13
C ILE A 33 -11.36 16.00 2.33
N SER A 34 -11.15 15.32 1.21
CA SER A 34 -9.98 15.51 0.36
C SER A 34 -10.33 15.58 -1.12
N PHE A 35 -9.52 16.27 -1.88
CA PHE A 35 -9.56 16.32 -3.33
C PHE A 35 -8.55 15.35 -3.94
N THR A 36 -8.99 14.47 -4.84
CA THR A 36 -8.14 13.47 -5.49
C THR A 36 -7.31 14.11 -6.62
N LEU A 37 -6.02 13.82 -6.67
CA LEU A 37 -5.10 14.33 -7.69
C LEU A 37 -5.01 13.34 -8.86
N LYS A 38 -5.41 13.79 -10.05
CA LYS A 38 -5.50 12.94 -11.24
C LYS A 38 -4.15 12.36 -11.69
N GLU A 39 -3.09 13.17 -11.67
CA GLU A 39 -1.79 12.81 -12.25
C GLU A 39 -0.75 12.37 -11.20
N SER A 40 -1.06 12.54 -9.91
CA SER A 40 -0.19 12.14 -8.80
C SER A 40 -0.56 10.74 -8.35
N LEU A 41 0.04 9.74 -8.98
CA LEU A 41 -0.36 8.34 -8.88
C LEU A 41 0.74 7.51 -8.21
N THR A 42 0.33 6.52 -7.42
CA THR A 42 1.19 5.41 -7.00
C THR A 42 0.81 4.17 -7.79
N LYS A 43 1.80 3.54 -8.42
CA LYS A 43 1.66 2.29 -9.14
C LYS A 43 2.23 1.18 -8.27
N THR A 44 1.47 0.11 -8.05
CA THR A 44 1.93 -1.06 -7.29
C THR A 44 1.67 -2.31 -8.11
N LYS A 45 2.69 -3.16 -8.19
CA LYS A 45 2.59 -4.51 -8.75
C LYS A 45 2.93 -5.52 -7.66
N ILE A 46 2.11 -6.54 -7.53
CA ILE A 46 2.41 -7.72 -6.72
C ILE A 46 2.63 -8.88 -7.69
N THR A 47 3.79 -9.51 -7.59
CA THR A 47 4.03 -10.84 -8.15
C THR A 47 3.96 -11.84 -7.01
N PHE A 48 3.29 -12.96 -7.21
CA PHE A 48 3.08 -13.93 -6.14
C PHE A 48 3.12 -15.37 -6.62
N GLU A 49 3.44 -16.24 -5.67
CA GLU A 49 3.44 -17.69 -5.78
C GLU A 49 2.89 -18.33 -4.51
N GLU A 50 2.45 -19.58 -4.63
CA GLU A 50 2.02 -20.39 -3.49
C GLU A 50 3.21 -20.69 -2.58
N SER A 51 2.97 -20.65 -1.27
CA SER A 51 3.95 -20.83 -0.21
C SER A 51 3.30 -21.55 0.98
N THR A 52 4.10 -22.17 1.85
CA THR A 52 3.61 -22.73 3.12
C THR A 52 3.24 -21.63 4.11
N ASP A 53 3.98 -20.52 4.07
CA ASP A 53 3.87 -19.41 5.00
C ASP A 53 3.81 -18.07 4.25
N PHE A 54 3.26 -17.05 4.91
CA PHE A 54 3.22 -15.71 4.37
C PHE A 54 4.61 -15.06 4.39
N GLU A 55 5.14 -14.79 3.21
CA GLU A 55 6.39 -14.05 3.02
C GLU A 55 6.16 -12.85 2.11
N TYR A 56 6.88 -11.76 2.34
CA TYR A 56 6.90 -10.68 1.38
C TYR A 56 8.24 -9.94 1.32
N GLU A 57 8.52 -9.39 0.13
CA GLU A 57 9.55 -8.40 -0.11
C GLU A 57 8.92 -7.13 -0.69
N PHE A 58 9.40 -5.97 -0.24
CA PHE A 58 8.90 -4.68 -0.70
C PHE A 58 10.02 -3.84 -1.31
N PHE A 59 9.77 -3.38 -2.54
CA PHE A 59 10.64 -2.53 -3.32
C PHE A 59 9.93 -1.23 -3.64
N PHE A 60 10.60 -0.10 -3.39
CA PHE A 60 10.13 1.23 -3.77
C PHE A 60 11.11 1.85 -4.75
N ASN A 61 10.64 2.22 -5.95
CA ASN A 61 11.48 2.69 -7.06
C ASN A 61 12.69 1.76 -7.34
N GLY A 62 12.46 0.44 -7.31
CA GLY A 62 13.49 -0.58 -7.55
C GLY A 62 14.42 -0.85 -6.36
N VAL A 63 14.33 -0.09 -5.27
CA VAL A 63 15.18 -0.27 -4.08
C VAL A 63 14.41 -1.02 -3.00
N LYS A 64 15.01 -2.08 -2.44
CA LYS A 64 14.43 -2.82 -1.31
C LYS A 64 14.32 -1.90 -0.09
N LYS A 65 13.17 -1.91 0.58
CA LYS A 65 12.87 -1.01 1.72
C LYS A 65 12.47 -1.79 2.97
N ASP A 66 13.46 -2.37 3.64
CA ASP A 66 13.24 -3.13 4.87
C ASP A 66 12.76 -2.27 6.04
N ASP A 67 13.14 -0.99 6.09
CA ASP A 67 12.66 -0.04 7.12
C ASP A 67 11.13 0.17 7.10
N PHE A 68 10.47 -0.15 5.98
CA PHE A 68 9.02 -0.03 5.84
C PHE A 68 8.29 -1.27 6.37
N ARG A 69 9.01 -2.35 6.71
CA ARG A 69 8.43 -3.63 7.16
C ARG A 69 7.51 -3.49 8.38
N PRO A 70 7.83 -2.73 9.46
CA PRO A 70 6.94 -2.66 10.62
C PRO A 70 5.53 -2.14 10.28
N LYS A 71 5.43 -1.16 9.38
CA LYS A 71 4.15 -0.63 8.91
C LYS A 71 3.40 -1.64 8.04
N LEU A 72 4.11 -2.33 7.14
CA LEU A 72 3.51 -3.36 6.28
C LEU A 72 3.09 -4.60 7.07
N ASN A 73 3.83 -5.02 8.09
CA ASN A 73 3.43 -6.10 9.00
C ASN A 73 2.08 -5.76 9.63
N THR A 74 1.94 -4.56 10.20
CA THR A 74 0.67 -4.11 10.78
C THR A 74 -0.47 -4.12 9.77
N PHE A 75 -0.19 -3.73 8.52
CA PHE A 75 -1.15 -3.78 7.42
C PHE A 75 -1.56 -5.22 7.11
N PHE A 76 -0.61 -6.12 6.84
CA PHE A 76 -0.88 -7.51 6.46
C PHE A 76 -1.54 -8.31 7.57
N GLU A 77 -1.15 -8.11 8.83
CA GLU A 77 -1.83 -8.75 9.97
C GLU A 77 -3.32 -8.39 10.01
N ARG A 78 -3.68 -7.15 9.68
CA ARG A 78 -5.08 -6.73 9.56
C ARG A 78 -5.72 -7.24 8.27
N SER A 79 -5.00 -7.27 7.16
CA SER A 79 -5.53 -7.72 5.87
C SER A 79 -5.83 -9.23 5.85
N LYS A 80 -5.09 -10.05 6.60
CA LYS A 80 -5.29 -11.52 6.67
C LYS A 80 -6.70 -11.92 7.10
N SER A 81 -7.38 -11.12 7.92
CA SER A 81 -8.78 -11.41 8.30
C SER A 81 -9.77 -11.24 7.14
N PHE A 82 -9.44 -10.40 6.16
CA PHE A 82 -10.24 -10.17 4.96
C PHE A 82 -9.79 -11.04 3.79
N PHE A 83 -8.51 -11.41 3.75
CA PHE A 83 -7.89 -12.20 2.69
C PHE A 83 -7.10 -13.40 3.28
N PRO A 84 -7.78 -14.46 3.75
CA PRO A 84 -7.11 -15.58 4.42
C PRO A 84 -6.09 -16.32 3.54
N SER A 85 -6.26 -16.26 2.21
CA SER A 85 -5.32 -16.84 1.23
C SER A 85 -3.92 -16.25 1.32
N LEU A 86 -3.76 -15.04 1.86
CA LEU A 86 -2.44 -14.42 2.07
C LEU A 86 -1.54 -15.29 2.95
N ASN A 87 -2.08 -16.10 3.86
CA ASN A 87 -1.27 -16.96 4.72
C ASN A 87 -0.41 -17.99 3.96
N PHE A 88 -0.76 -18.27 2.70
CA PHE A 88 -0.13 -19.29 1.86
C PHE A 88 0.54 -18.69 0.62
N LEU A 89 0.97 -17.42 0.70
CA LEU A 89 1.54 -16.71 -0.44
C LEU A 89 2.89 -16.08 -0.11
N LYS A 90 3.79 -16.15 -1.09
CA LYS A 90 5.01 -15.34 -1.13
C LYS A 90 4.81 -14.18 -2.11
N LEU A 91 4.94 -12.95 -1.62
CA LEU A 91 4.70 -11.73 -2.39
C LEU A 91 6.00 -10.98 -2.69
N LYS A 92 6.22 -10.63 -3.95
CA LYS A 92 7.16 -9.57 -4.34
C LYS A 92 6.35 -8.32 -4.72
N ILE A 93 6.50 -7.28 -3.91
CA ILE A 93 5.74 -6.03 -4.03
C ILE A 93 6.66 -4.94 -4.57
N GLU A 94 6.30 -4.38 -5.72
CA GLU A 94 7.06 -3.33 -6.40
C GLU A 94 6.17 -2.10 -6.54
N SER A 95 6.58 -0.98 -5.95
CA SER A 95 5.80 0.26 -5.93
C SER A 95 6.62 1.47 -6.39
N SER A 96 5.97 2.42 -7.07
CA SER A 96 6.58 3.67 -7.53
C SER A 96 5.55 4.78 -7.62
N ASN A 97 6.00 6.03 -7.60
CA ASN A 97 5.15 7.22 -7.77
C ASN A 97 5.43 7.88 -9.12
N THR A 98 4.41 8.53 -9.70
CA THR A 98 4.56 9.37 -10.89
C THR A 98 5.04 10.79 -10.57
N PHE A 99 5.17 11.13 -9.29
CA PHE A 99 5.58 12.45 -8.82
C PHE A 99 6.90 12.36 -8.02
N PRO A 100 7.74 13.42 -8.06
CA PRO A 100 9.03 13.41 -7.37
C PRO A 100 8.90 13.21 -5.88
N HIS A 101 9.91 12.55 -5.30
CA HIS A 101 10.14 12.63 -3.86
C HIS A 101 10.38 14.11 -3.48
N SER A 102 9.91 14.52 -2.30
CA SER A 102 10.03 15.90 -1.80
C SER A 102 9.21 16.96 -2.55
N SER A 103 8.19 16.57 -3.32
CA SER A 103 7.20 17.49 -3.93
C SER A 103 6.16 18.05 -2.95
N GLY A 104 6.18 17.63 -1.69
CA GLY A 104 5.15 17.96 -0.69
C GLY A 104 3.86 17.14 -0.81
N ILE A 105 3.76 16.23 -1.78
CA ILE A 105 2.62 15.32 -1.94
C ILE A 105 2.84 14.06 -1.10
N ALA A 106 1.90 13.75 -0.22
CA ALA A 106 1.96 12.57 0.63
C ALA A 106 1.67 11.29 -0.16
N SER A 107 2.67 10.42 -0.35
CA SER A 107 2.53 9.18 -1.13
C SER A 107 2.00 7.98 -0.34
N SER A 108 1.94 8.06 0.99
CA SER A 108 1.57 6.88 1.80
C SER A 108 0.13 6.45 1.57
N ALA A 109 -0.81 7.39 1.43
CA ALA A 109 -2.22 7.08 1.25
C ALA A 109 -2.48 6.34 -0.06
N SER A 110 -1.94 6.86 -1.18
CA SER A 110 -2.05 6.21 -2.49
C SER A 110 -1.32 4.88 -2.55
N ALA A 111 -0.17 4.73 -1.86
CA ALA A 111 0.56 3.47 -1.80
C ALA A 111 -0.25 2.35 -1.12
N PHE A 112 -0.81 2.61 0.06
CA PHE A 112 -1.65 1.60 0.74
C PHE A 112 -2.95 1.32 0.00
N SER A 113 -3.53 2.33 -0.67
CA SER A 113 -4.70 2.13 -1.53
C SER A 113 -4.38 1.21 -2.72
N ALA A 114 -3.31 1.49 -3.49
CA ALA A 114 -2.88 0.65 -4.60
C ALA A 114 -2.49 -0.77 -4.15
N LEU A 115 -1.82 -0.88 -3.00
CA LEU A 115 -1.47 -2.17 -2.40
C LEU A 115 -2.71 -2.98 -2.05
N THR A 116 -3.72 -2.37 -1.41
CA THR A 116 -4.96 -3.05 -1.02
C THR A 116 -5.75 -3.52 -2.24
N LEU A 117 -5.82 -2.70 -3.31
CA LEU A 117 -6.46 -3.08 -4.56
C LEU A 117 -5.78 -4.30 -5.21
N CYS A 118 -4.47 -4.45 -5.04
CA CYS A 118 -3.76 -5.66 -5.49
C CYS A 118 -4.13 -6.92 -4.70
N LEU A 119 -4.77 -6.82 -3.54
CA LEU A 119 -5.18 -7.99 -2.75
C LEU A 119 -6.62 -8.44 -3.05
N LEU A 120 -7.41 -7.61 -3.75
CA LEU A 120 -8.75 -7.95 -4.25
C LEU A 120 -8.66 -8.91 -5.45
#